data_AF-A0AAD8KNX8-F1
#
_entry.id   AF-A0AAD8KNX8-F1
#
_cell.length_a   1.000
_cell.length_b   1.000
_cell.length_c   1.000
_cell.angle_alpha   90.00
_cell.angle_beta   90.00
_cell.angle_gamma   90.00
#
_symmetry.space_group_name_H-M   'P 1'
#
loop_
_entity.id
_entity.type
_entity.pdbx_description
1 polymer ?
#
loop_
_entity_poly.entity_id
_entity_poly.type
_entity_poly.pdbx_seq_one_letter_code
_entity_poly.pdbx_strand_id
1 'polypeptide(L)'
;MKINIFSWKTVLDILLTRVAISQRNIRTTSIMCGLCQAEPETTEHLLTSYMVASRIWHFIGAWVGIRPIFTFSPRDLLTLHDTASIDTTKKKVLNGVIMMASWSLWKARIKAIFKDKPFDVLEPKGNIKSLGYL
;
A
#
# COMPACT_ATOMS: atom_id res chain seq x y z
N MET A 1 -5.39 1.83 -15.48
CA MET A 1 -5.83 3.06 -14.77
C MET A 1 -5.73 2.96 -13.25
N LYS A 2 -6.28 1.93 -12.58
CA LYS A 2 -6.28 1.81 -11.09
C LYS A 2 -4.89 1.81 -10.44
N ILE A 3 -3.91 1.12 -11.02
CA ILE A 3 -2.54 1.02 -10.48
C ILE A 3 -1.79 2.35 -10.58
N ASN A 4 -1.94 3.09 -11.68
CA ASN A 4 -1.27 4.40 -11.84
C ASN A 4 -1.77 5.42 -10.81
N ILE A 5 -3.08 5.44 -10.53
CA ILE A 5 -3.67 6.31 -9.49
C ILE A 5 -3.14 5.91 -8.11
N PHE A 6 -3.01 4.61 -7.83
CA PHE A 6 -2.44 4.13 -6.58
C PHE A 6 -0.97 4.54 -6.44
N SER A 7 -0.14 4.36 -7.47
CA SER A 7 1.25 4.77 -7.45
C SER A 7 1.40 6.28 -7.25
N TRP A 8 0.58 7.10 -7.91
CA TRP A 8 0.55 8.54 -7.69
C TRP A 8 0.18 8.91 -6.24
N LYS A 9 -0.85 8.26 -5.67
CA LYS A 9 -1.22 8.45 -4.26
C LYS A 9 -0.16 7.97 -3.28
N THR A 10 0.59 6.92 -3.62
CA THR A 10 1.69 6.39 -2.81
C THR A 10 2.86 7.37 -2.76
N VAL A 11 3.23 7.94 -3.91
CA VAL A 11 4.32 8.93 -4.01
C VAL A 11 3.98 10.22 -3.27
N LEU A 12 2.70 10.60 -3.24
CA LEU A 12 2.23 11.79 -2.53
C LEU A 12 1.84 11.54 -1.07
N ASP A 13 2.05 10.32 -0.56
CA ASP A 13 1.64 9.88 0.79
C ASP A 13 0.15 10.16 1.11
N ILE A 14 -0.70 10.14 0.08
CA ILE A 14 -2.16 10.34 0.19
C ILE A 14 -2.86 8.99 0.44
N LEU A 15 -2.10 7.91 0.66
CA LEU A 15 -2.71 6.63 1.00
C LEU A 15 -3.42 6.76 2.35
N LEU A 16 -4.66 6.27 2.39
CA LEU A 16 -5.53 6.31 3.57
C LEU A 16 -5.09 5.27 4.62
N THR A 17 -3.86 5.42 5.10
CA THR A 17 -3.31 4.66 6.22
C THR A 17 -3.93 5.18 7.52
N ARG A 18 -4.00 4.34 8.55
CA ARG A 18 -4.63 4.75 9.83
C ARG A 18 -3.92 5.95 10.47
N VAL A 19 -2.60 6.05 10.31
CA VAL A 19 -1.84 7.23 10.76
C VAL A 19 -2.25 8.48 9.97
N ALA A 20 -2.32 8.40 8.63
CA ALA A 20 -2.74 9.54 7.80
C ALA A 20 -4.20 9.96 8.04
N ILE A 21 -5.09 9.00 8.37
CA ILE A 21 -6.48 9.30 8.75
C ILE A 21 -6.53 10.02 10.10
N SER A 22 -5.76 9.54 11.10
CA SER A 22 -5.70 10.17 12.42
C SER A 22 -5.21 11.61 12.35
N GLN A 23 -4.22 11.90 11.50
CA GLN A 23 -3.70 13.26 11.30
C GLN A 23 -4.71 14.23 10.67
N ARG A 24 -5.75 13.72 10.01
CA ARG A 24 -6.83 14.51 9.41
C ARG A 24 -8.02 14.74 10.36
N ASN A 25 -7.85 14.46 11.65
CA ASN A 25 -8.91 14.52 12.67
C ASN A 25 -10.14 13.65 12.35
N ILE A 26 -9.98 12.61 11.53
CA ILE A 26 -11.03 11.65 11.26
C ILE A 26 -10.96 10.57 12.34
N ARG A 27 -12.09 10.33 13.04
CA ARG A 27 -12.21 9.33 14.11
C ARG A 27 -11.69 7.97 13.64
N THR A 28 -10.58 7.54 14.23
CA THR A 28 -9.96 6.23 13.99
C THR A 28 -9.88 5.50 15.33
N THR A 29 -10.33 4.25 15.38
CA THR A 29 -10.36 3.45 16.61
C THR A 29 -8.98 2.99 17.07
N SER A 30 -8.03 2.86 16.15
CA SER A 30 -6.64 2.51 16.44
C SER A 30 -5.74 2.89 15.26
N ILE A 31 -4.55 3.42 15.55
CA ILE A 31 -3.52 3.72 14.54
C ILE A 31 -2.71 2.48 14.13
N MET A 32 -2.90 1.34 14.80
CA MET A 32 -2.16 0.11 14.55
C MET A 32 -2.50 -0.49 13.18
N CYS A 33 -1.50 -1.07 12.52
CA CYS A 33 -1.61 -1.73 11.24
C CYS A 33 -2.68 -2.82 11.24
N GLY A 34 -3.62 -2.73 10.30
CA GLY A 34 -4.71 -3.70 10.18
C GLY A 34 -4.26 -5.12 9.80
N LEU A 35 -3.00 -5.30 9.37
CA LEU A 35 -2.44 -6.59 8.99
C LEU A 35 -1.61 -7.25 10.09
N CYS A 36 -0.75 -6.48 10.77
CA CYS A 36 0.16 -7.03 11.79
C CYS A 36 -0.27 -6.73 13.23
N GLN A 37 -1.10 -5.69 13.44
CA GLN A 37 -1.55 -5.19 14.74
C GLN A 37 -0.42 -4.85 15.74
N ALA A 38 0.83 -4.75 15.27
CA ALA A 38 2.01 -4.58 16.11
C ALA A 38 2.67 -3.19 15.97
N GLU A 39 2.58 -2.55 14.80
CA GLU A 39 3.16 -1.23 14.54
C GLU A 39 2.11 -0.25 13.98
N PRO A 40 2.34 1.08 14.09
CA PRO A 40 1.50 2.08 13.44
C PRO A 40 1.38 1.87 11.93
N GLU A 41 0.18 2.01 11.39
CA GLU A 41 -0.06 1.86 9.96
C GLU A 41 0.38 3.12 9.20
N THR A 42 1.62 3.12 8.73
CA THR A 42 2.15 4.10 7.78
C THR A 42 2.30 3.50 6.38
N THR A 43 2.48 4.34 5.37
CA THR A 43 2.72 3.88 4.00
C THR A 43 4.03 3.11 3.91
N GLU A 44 5.07 3.60 4.61
CA GLU A 44 6.34 2.90 4.82
C GLU A 44 6.12 1.53 5.45
N HIS A 45 5.43 1.45 6.59
CA HIS A 45 5.20 0.17 7.24
C HIS A 45 4.52 -0.81 6.29
N LEU A 46 3.43 -0.40 5.63
CA LEU A 46 2.67 -1.30 4.78
C LEU A 46 3.45 -1.80 3.55
N LEU A 47 4.32 -0.96 2.97
CA LEU A 47 4.97 -1.25 1.70
C LEU A 47 6.43 -1.67 1.85
N THR A 48 7.11 -1.39 2.96
CA THR A 48 8.55 -1.67 3.12
C THR A 48 8.83 -2.52 4.36
N SER A 49 8.51 -2.04 5.57
CA SER A 49 8.94 -2.70 6.82
C SER A 49 8.04 -3.84 7.27
N TYR A 50 6.81 -3.95 6.77
CA TYR A 50 5.93 -5.08 7.07
C TYR A 50 6.58 -6.39 6.61
N MET A 51 6.66 -7.38 7.52
CA MET A 51 7.38 -8.64 7.28
C MET A 51 6.96 -9.33 5.96
N VAL A 52 5.67 -9.29 5.61
CA VAL A 52 5.19 -9.88 4.35
C VAL A 52 5.65 -9.07 3.14
N ALA A 53 5.66 -7.75 3.23
CA ALA A 53 6.19 -6.89 2.18
C ALA A 53 7.69 -7.16 1.95
N SER A 54 8.48 -7.22 3.02
CA SER A 54 9.91 -7.56 2.97
C SER A 54 10.17 -8.91 2.27
N ARG A 55 9.39 -9.95 2.60
CA ARG A 55 9.49 -11.27 1.94
C ARG A 55 9.16 -11.21 0.45
N ILE A 56 8.14 -10.42 0.06
CA ILE A 56 7.78 -10.22 -1.34
C ILE A 56 8.93 -9.55 -2.10
N TRP A 57 9.56 -8.52 -1.52
CA TRP A 57 10.69 -7.84 -2.15
C TRP A 57 11.91 -8.71 -2.29
N HIS A 58 12.19 -9.53 -1.28
CA HIS A 58 13.26 -10.53 -1.35
C HIS A 58 13.02 -11.54 -2.48
N PHE A 59 11.79 -12.06 -2.58
CA PHE A 59 11.39 -12.99 -3.65
C PHE A 59 11.51 -12.35 -5.04
N ILE A 60 11.02 -11.12 -5.22
CA ILE A 60 11.11 -10.39 -6.49
C ILE A 60 12.58 -10.14 -6.87
N GLY A 61 13.41 -9.73 -5.90
CA GLY A 61 14.84 -9.50 -6.13
C GLY A 61 15.54 -10.77 -6.63
N ALA A 62 15.30 -11.90 -5.96
CA ALA A 62 15.83 -13.20 -6.36
C ALA A 62 15.33 -13.64 -7.76
N TRP A 63 14.04 -13.44 -8.05
CA TRP A 63 13.44 -13.80 -9.34
C TRP A 63 14.02 -13.01 -10.51
N VAL A 64 14.32 -11.72 -10.32
CA VAL A 64 14.93 -10.86 -11.34
C VAL A 64 16.46 -11.07 -11.43
N GLY A 65 17.06 -11.71 -10.42
CA GLY A 65 18.51 -11.93 -10.34
C GLY A 65 19.28 -10.69 -9.90
N ILE A 66 18.67 -9.85 -9.06
CA ILE A 66 19.32 -8.66 -8.47
C ILE A 66 19.61 -8.88 -6.99
N ARG A 67 20.45 -8.01 -6.42
CA ARG A 67 20.68 -7.97 -4.98
C ARG A 67 19.35 -7.82 -4.22
N PRO A 68 19.24 -8.38 -3.01
CA PRO A 68 18.03 -8.26 -2.20
C PRO A 68 17.57 -6.80 -2.11
N ILE A 69 16.29 -6.60 -2.33
CA ILE A 69 15.68 -5.28 -2.36
C ILE A 69 15.49 -4.81 -0.92
N PHE A 70 16.29 -3.83 -0.51
CA PHE A 70 16.12 -3.12 0.76
C PHE A 70 15.60 -1.73 0.46
N THR A 71 14.35 -1.46 0.79
CA THR A 71 13.71 -0.15 0.60
C THR A 71 13.28 0.36 1.96
N PHE A 72 13.58 1.64 2.21
CA PHE A 72 13.22 2.29 3.47
C PHE A 72 12.04 3.22 3.29
N SER A 73 11.85 3.74 2.07
CA SER A 73 10.66 4.49 1.68
C SER A 73 9.91 3.88 0.48
N PRO A 74 8.60 4.14 0.36
CA PRO A 74 7.83 3.82 -0.85
C PRO A 74 8.39 4.47 -2.12
N ARG A 75 9.04 5.63 -1.98
CA ARG A 75 9.69 6.32 -3.11
C ARG A 75 10.89 5.53 -3.62
N ASP A 76 11.75 5.05 -2.71
CA ASP A 76 12.89 4.22 -3.07
C ASP A 76 12.43 2.94 -3.76
N LEU A 77 11.35 2.34 -3.25
CA LEU A 77 10.74 1.15 -3.84
C LEU A 77 10.28 1.40 -5.28
N LEU A 78 9.58 2.50 -5.54
CA LEU A 78 9.06 2.82 -6.89
C LEU A 78 10.17 3.26 -7.87
N THR A 79 11.28 3.81 -7.37
CA THR A 79 12.43 4.25 -8.19
C THR A 79 13.55 3.22 -8.26
N LEU A 80 13.40 2.06 -7.61
CA LEU A 80 14.41 1.00 -7.58
C LEU A 80 14.86 0.53 -8.98
N HIS A 81 13.93 0.52 -9.94
CA HIS A 81 14.23 0.11 -11.31
C HIS A 81 15.26 1.02 -12.00
N ASP A 82 15.37 2.29 -11.59
CA ASP A 82 16.34 3.23 -12.15
C ASP A 82 17.77 2.89 -11.72
N THR A 83 17.93 2.48 -10.46
CA THR A 83 19.23 2.15 -9.85
C THR A 83 19.69 0.72 -10.09
N ALA A 84 18.78 -0.17 -10.51
CA ALA A 84 19.12 -1.55 -10.86
C ALA A 84 20.05 -1.61 -12.09
N SER A 85 21.17 -2.32 -11.96
CA SER A 85 22.11 -2.59 -13.06
C SER A 85 21.60 -3.72 -13.98
N ILE A 86 20.42 -3.55 -14.55
CA ILE A 86 19.75 -4.51 -15.46
C ILE A 86 19.36 -3.83 -16.77
N ASP A 87 19.09 -4.61 -17.81
CA ASP A 87 18.69 -4.08 -19.11
C ASP A 87 17.35 -3.32 -19.06
N THR A 88 17.14 -2.43 -20.04
CA THR A 88 15.99 -1.52 -20.08
C THR A 88 14.65 -2.24 -20.14
N THR A 89 14.59 -3.44 -20.71
CA THR A 89 13.38 -4.27 -20.75
C THR A 89 13.09 -4.83 -19.36
N LYS A 90 14.08 -5.40 -18.68
CA LYS A 90 13.94 -5.89 -17.30
C LYS A 90 13.62 -4.77 -16.32
N LYS A 91 14.15 -3.55 -16.51
CA LYS A 91 13.77 -2.37 -15.70
C LYS A 91 12.27 -2.10 -15.77
N LYS A 92 11.69 -2.11 -16.98
CA LYS A 92 10.24 -1.90 -17.19
C LYS A 92 9.41 -3.00 -16.53
N VAL A 93 9.84 -4.27 -16.67
CA VAL A 93 9.17 -5.41 -16.04
C VAL A 93 9.24 -5.31 -14.51
N LEU A 94 10.42 -5.01 -13.96
CA LEU A 94 10.65 -4.84 -12.52
C LEU A 94 9.76 -3.73 -11.95
N ASN A 95 9.70 -2.56 -12.61
CA ASN A 95 8.82 -1.48 -12.18
C ASN A 95 7.34 -1.92 -12.16
N GLY A 96 6.88 -2.58 -13.24
CA GLY A 96 5.51 -3.11 -13.30
C GLY A 96 5.21 -4.11 -12.18
N VAL A 97 6.14 -5.02 -11.90
CA VAL A 97 6.02 -6.02 -10.82
C VAL A 97 5.98 -5.36 -9.45
N ILE A 98 6.83 -4.38 -9.18
CA ILE A 98 6.82 -3.61 -7.92
C ILE A 98 5.48 -2.89 -7.73
N MET A 99 4.96 -2.22 -8.77
CA MET A 99 3.67 -1.54 -8.72
C MET A 99 2.52 -2.52 -8.46
N MET A 100 2.52 -3.68 -9.13
CA MET A 100 1.49 -4.72 -8.93
C MET A 100 1.53 -5.36 -7.54
N ALA A 101 2.73 -5.62 -7.03
CA ALA A 101 2.92 -6.17 -5.68
C ALA A 101 2.46 -5.17 -4.61
N SER A 102 2.85 -3.90 -4.74
CA SER A 102 2.42 -2.81 -3.84
C SER A 102 0.90 -2.66 -3.83
N TRP A 103 0.27 -2.69 -5.01
CA TRP A 103 -1.18 -2.67 -5.13
C TRP A 103 -1.86 -3.88 -4.47
N SER A 104 -1.23 -5.05 -4.55
CA SER A 104 -1.75 -6.27 -3.96
C SER A 104 -1.69 -6.26 -2.42
N LEU A 105 -0.60 -5.73 -1.86
CA LEU A 105 -0.48 -5.44 -0.42
C LEU A 105 -1.56 -4.46 0.04
N TRP A 106 -1.77 -3.37 -0.69
CA TRP A 106 -2.82 -2.40 -0.38
C TRP A 106 -4.22 -3.02 -0.40
N LYS A 107 -4.52 -3.84 -1.42
CA LYS A 107 -5.80 -4.59 -1.47
C LYS A 107 -5.94 -5.57 -0.31
N ALA A 108 -4.88 -6.26 0.08
CA ALA A 108 -4.91 -7.18 1.22
C ALA A 108 -5.23 -6.41 2.51
N ARG A 109 -4.63 -5.24 2.71
CA ARG A 109 -4.95 -4.34 3.83
C ARG A 109 -6.40 -3.89 3.82
N ILE A 110 -6.93 -3.45 2.67
CA ILE A 110 -8.35 -3.09 2.54
C ILE A 110 -9.23 -4.27 2.96
N LYS A 111 -8.97 -5.47 2.41
CA LYS A 111 -9.74 -6.66 2.76
C LYS A 111 -9.70 -6.98 4.25
N ALA A 112 -8.54 -6.88 4.90
CA ALA A 112 -8.42 -7.11 6.34
C ALA A 112 -9.32 -6.16 7.15
N ILE A 113 -9.31 -4.87 6.83
CA ILE A 113 -10.15 -3.86 7.51
C ILE A 113 -11.64 -4.13 7.31
N PHE A 114 -12.06 -4.54 6.11
CA PHE A 114 -13.47 -4.80 5.82
C PHE A 114 -13.92 -6.20 6.28
N LYS A 115 -13.01 -7.14 6.50
CA LYS A 115 -13.33 -8.48 7.03
C LYS A 115 -13.61 -8.44 8.54
N ASP A 116 -12.98 -7.50 9.26
CA ASP A 116 -13.23 -7.25 10.69
C ASP A 116 -14.46 -6.37 10.96
N LYS A 117 -15.12 -5.82 9.92
CA LYS A 117 -16.39 -5.12 10.08
C LYS A 117 -17.53 -6.04 9.65
N PRO A 118 -18.52 -6.33 10.51
CA PRO A 118 -19.79 -6.85 10.00
C PRO A 118 -20.33 -5.86 8.97
N PHE A 119 -20.78 -6.35 7.82
CA PHE A 119 -21.42 -5.51 6.82
C PHE A 119 -22.74 -5.01 7.40
N ASP A 120 -22.71 -3.83 8.02
CA ASP A 120 -23.91 -3.16 8.48
C ASP A 120 -24.58 -2.49 7.28
N VAL A 121 -25.66 -3.10 6.79
CA VAL A 121 -26.47 -2.64 5.65
C VAL A 121 -27.04 -1.23 5.90
N LEU A 122 -27.05 -0.76 7.16
CA LEU A 122 -27.60 0.54 7.55
C LEU A 122 -26.61 1.71 7.31
N GLU A 123 -25.29 1.50 7.39
CA GLU A 123 -24.29 2.56 7.15
C GLU A 123 -24.30 3.10 5.70
N PRO A 124 -24.37 2.26 4.64
CA PRO A 124 -24.40 2.75 3.25
C PRO A 124 -25.64 3.59 2.93
N LYS A 125 -26.80 3.27 3.53
CA LYS A 125 -28.05 4.01 3.30
C LYS A 125 -28.02 5.41 3.90
N GLY A 126 -27.32 5.61 5.03
CA GLY A 126 -27.12 6.94 5.62
C GLY A 126 -26.29 7.85 4.72
N ASN A 127 -25.19 7.33 4.17
CA ASN A 127 -24.26 8.10 3.35
C ASN A 127 -24.79 8.43 1.94
N ILE A 128 -25.66 7.59 1.37
CA ILE A 128 -26.32 7.90 0.09
C ILE A 128 -27.34 9.04 0.24
N LYS A 129 -28.01 9.15 1.40
CA LYS A 129 -28.95 10.26 1.66
C LYS A 129 -28.23 11.60 1.84
N SER A 130 -27.08 11.62 2.53
CA SER A 130 -26.31 12.87 2.72
C SER A 130 -25.61 13.38 1.46
N LEU A 131 -25.37 12.52 0.47
CA LEU A 131 -24.81 12.90 -0.84
C LEU A 131 -25.88 13.39 -1.84
N GLY A 132 -27.16 13.17 -1.56
CA GLY A 132 -28.27 13.68 -2.37
C GLY A 132 -28.76 15.09 -1.99
N TYR A 133 -28.10 15.74 -1.02
CA TYR A 133 -28.39 17.10 -0.56
C TYR A 133 -27.21 18.08 -0.77
N LEU A 134 -26.30 17.76 -1.69
CA LEU A 134 -25.32 18.68 -2.28
C LEU A 134 -25.56 18.74 -3.79
#